data_AF-A0A813JDT5-F1
#
_entry.id   AF-A0A813JDT5-F1
#
_cell.length_a   1.000
_cell.length_b   1.000
_cell.length_c   1.000
_cell.angle_alpha   90.00
_cell.angle_beta   90.00
_cell.angle_gamma   90.00
#
_symmetry.space_group_name_H-M   'P 1'
#
loop_
_entity.id
_entity.type
_entity.pdbx_description
1 polymer ?
#
loop_
_entity_poly.entity_id
_entity_poly.type
_entity_poly.pdbx_seq_one_letter_code
_entity_poly.pdbx_strand_id
1 'polypeptide(L)'
;VLASFQLPAAVAAQCGLPEHDGFTWLDAVQELKKASAGETPVQLWQRVENHPMVQYVPAQCQDCGRHIKDTYPAPEDPDLVEEEPTEEERPFVRSGWFRGPRGPVVFVYRCPDCGQTTRWFRSLHPEVTLNPRRWGRLCGEQEDLKAWLARYLGVRLRVCCPLDWDHVWTEVWDGIAWKPLDPNCLNFARRLHEGIGSWTRVLAIGTPGSGKDAADAGEASEEVTEAYFARAGGSPEELRNWRATVDAARADASGASTQSRTLCGHVLQVARFDDLRITQELRSAQADFDLGRELCELRQS
;
A
#
# COMPACT_ATOMS: atom_id res chain seq x y z
N VAL A 1 4.15 12.98 15.40
CA VAL A 1 4.67 11.74 14.78
C VAL A 1 6.04 11.93 14.15
N LEU A 2 6.22 12.61 13.02
CA LEU A 2 7.55 12.66 12.35
C LEU A 2 8.67 13.21 13.25
N ALA A 3 8.37 14.21 14.08
CA ALA A 3 9.30 14.77 15.07
C ALA A 3 9.53 13.89 16.31
N SER A 4 8.75 12.82 16.47
CA SER A 4 8.73 11.98 17.67
C SER A 4 9.75 10.84 17.61
N PHE A 5 10.34 10.57 16.44
CA PHE A 5 11.27 9.45 16.22
C PHE A 5 12.65 9.95 15.88
N GLN A 6 13.61 9.66 16.75
CA GLN A 6 15.02 9.91 16.48
C GLN A 6 15.59 8.85 15.54
N LEU A 7 16.34 9.29 14.55
CA LEU A 7 17.02 8.45 13.59
C LEU A 7 18.38 8.02 14.16
N PRO A 8 18.75 6.73 14.03
CA PRO A 8 20.13 6.32 14.20
C PRO A 8 21.04 7.11 13.23
N ALA A 9 22.25 7.48 13.66
CA ALA A 9 23.21 8.22 12.83
C ALA A 9 23.35 7.69 11.39
N ALA A 10 23.46 6.38 11.21
CA ALA A 10 23.56 5.75 9.89
C ALA A 10 22.31 5.97 9.00
N VAL A 11 21.12 6.00 9.59
CA VAL A 11 19.87 6.28 8.87
C VAL A 11 19.76 7.77 8.53
N ALA A 12 20.19 8.65 9.44
CA ALA A 12 20.27 10.09 9.19
C ALA A 12 21.17 10.39 7.98
N ALA A 13 22.36 9.78 7.92
CA ALA A 13 23.28 9.88 6.79
C ALA A 13 22.64 9.45 5.46
N GLN A 14 21.89 8.34 5.46
CA GLN A 14 21.17 7.86 4.27
C GLN A 14 20.06 8.83 3.81
N CYS A 15 19.55 9.67 4.71
CA CYS A 15 18.56 10.71 4.39
C CYS A 15 19.21 12.03 3.93
N GLY A 16 20.55 12.08 3.79
CA GLY A 16 21.29 13.29 3.43
C GLY A 16 21.56 14.24 4.60
N LEU A 17 21.32 13.80 5.84
CA LEU A 17 21.64 14.55 7.06
C LEU A 17 23.07 14.21 7.55
N PRO A 18 23.68 15.03 8.43
CA PRO A 18 24.93 14.66 9.08
C PRO A 18 24.85 13.33 9.86
N GLU A 19 25.94 12.56 9.86
CA GLU A 19 26.03 11.25 10.52
C GLU A 19 26.24 11.38 12.04
N HIS A 20 25.20 11.84 12.75
CA HIS A 20 25.13 11.79 14.20
C HIS A 20 23.67 11.65 14.67
N ASP A 21 23.49 11.27 15.93
CA ASP A 21 22.16 11.13 16.52
C ASP A 21 21.49 12.49 16.75
N GLY A 22 20.17 12.47 16.98
CA GLY A 22 19.38 13.65 17.34
C GLY A 22 18.51 14.22 16.22
N PHE A 23 18.71 13.76 14.97
CA PHE A 23 17.77 14.04 13.88
C PHE A 23 16.52 13.17 13.98
N THR A 24 15.45 13.64 13.36
CA THR A 24 14.14 12.99 13.31
C THR A 24 13.70 12.72 11.88
N TRP A 25 12.63 11.94 11.71
CA TRP A 25 12.00 11.83 10.37
C TRP A 25 11.51 13.17 9.84
N LEU A 26 11.15 14.13 10.72
CA LEU A 26 10.77 15.47 10.28
C LEU A 26 11.97 16.19 9.63
N ASP A 27 13.16 16.10 10.21
CA ASP A 27 14.38 16.69 9.66
C ASP A 27 14.72 16.07 8.30
N ALA A 28 14.59 14.74 8.18
CA ALA A 28 14.80 14.03 6.92
C ALA A 28 13.81 14.48 5.82
N VAL A 29 12.54 14.66 6.16
CA VAL A 29 11.53 15.18 5.22
C VAL A 29 11.82 16.63 4.82
N GLN A 30 12.30 17.45 5.75
CA GLN A 30 12.68 18.84 5.46
C GLN A 30 13.89 18.92 4.53
N GLU A 31 14.91 18.08 4.75
CA GLU A 31 16.06 18.00 3.85
C GLU A 31 15.66 17.47 2.47
N LEU A 32 14.78 16.45 2.40
CA LEU A 32 14.22 15.98 1.14
C LEU A 32 13.49 17.10 0.38
N LYS A 33 12.64 17.89 1.07
CA LYS A 33 11.95 19.05 0.47
C LYS A 33 12.92 20.08 -0.07
N LYS A 34 13.96 20.41 0.70
CA LYS A 34 14.99 21.38 0.30
C LYS A 34 15.79 20.88 -0.91
N ALA A 35 16.20 19.61 -0.91
CA ALA A 35 16.92 18.99 -2.01
C ALA A 35 16.09 18.87 -3.29
N SER A 36 14.77 18.85 -3.17
CA SER A 36 13.82 18.74 -4.29
C SER A 36 13.23 20.09 -4.70
N ALA A 37 13.80 21.21 -4.26
CA ALA A 37 13.32 22.54 -4.60
C ALA A 37 13.41 22.77 -6.13
N GLY A 38 12.26 23.00 -6.77
CA GLY A 38 12.16 23.22 -8.22
C GLY A 38 11.92 21.94 -9.04
N GLU A 39 11.82 20.77 -8.41
CA GLU A 39 11.45 19.52 -9.07
C GLU A 39 9.95 19.43 -9.36
N THR A 40 9.57 18.66 -10.38
CA THR A 40 8.15 18.32 -10.65
C THR A 40 7.63 17.35 -9.59
N PRO A 41 6.29 17.22 -9.41
CA PRO A 41 5.72 16.25 -8.48
C PRO A 41 6.21 14.81 -8.72
N VAL A 42 6.41 14.41 -9.98
CA VAL A 42 6.93 13.09 -10.35
C VAL A 42 8.38 12.92 -9.91
N GLN A 43 9.24 13.91 -10.15
CA GLN A 43 10.66 13.85 -9.76
C GLN A 43 10.82 13.78 -8.24
N LEU A 44 10.07 14.62 -7.52
CA LEU A 44 10.01 14.58 -6.06
C LEU A 44 9.55 13.20 -5.58
N TRP A 45 8.51 12.63 -6.19
CA TRP A 45 8.01 11.32 -5.75
C TRP A 45 8.97 10.18 -6.05
N GLN A 46 9.69 10.22 -7.17
CA GLN A 46 10.76 9.25 -7.45
C GLN A 46 11.84 9.28 -6.36
N ARG A 47 12.16 10.46 -5.80
CA ARG A 47 13.06 10.54 -4.64
C ARG A 47 12.42 9.95 -3.38
N VAL A 48 11.13 10.24 -3.15
CA VAL A 48 10.38 9.66 -2.02
C VAL A 48 10.44 8.15 -2.08
N GLU A 49 10.14 7.51 -3.22
CA GLU A 49 10.15 6.03 -3.36
C GLU A 49 11.48 5.38 -3.01
N ASN A 50 12.59 6.11 -3.22
CA ASN A 50 13.93 5.65 -2.89
C ASN A 50 14.39 6.09 -1.49
N HIS A 51 13.62 6.89 -0.77
CA HIS A 51 13.99 7.43 0.53
C HIS A 51 13.88 6.36 1.64
N PRO A 52 14.84 6.24 2.57
CA PRO A 52 14.82 5.21 3.64
C PRO A 52 13.53 5.15 4.45
N MET A 53 12.84 6.28 4.57
CA MET A 53 11.55 6.39 5.25
C MET A 53 10.46 5.50 4.67
N VAL A 54 10.41 5.27 3.35
CA VAL A 54 9.33 4.48 2.70
C VAL A 54 9.83 3.17 2.08
N GLN A 55 11.14 2.89 2.17
CA GLN A 55 11.70 1.65 1.67
C GLN A 55 11.13 0.43 2.40
N TYR A 56 11.06 -0.68 1.65
CA TYR A 56 10.74 -1.99 2.20
C TYR A 56 11.71 -2.38 3.30
N VAL A 57 11.14 -2.78 4.43
CA VAL A 57 11.89 -3.30 5.56
C VAL A 57 11.42 -4.74 5.76
N PRO A 58 12.25 -5.76 5.48
CA PRO A 58 11.85 -7.13 5.76
C PRO A 58 11.59 -7.32 7.26
N ALA A 59 10.73 -8.28 7.61
CA ALA A 59 10.63 -8.73 8.98
C ALA A 59 12.00 -9.23 9.45
N GLN A 60 12.45 -8.81 10.63
CA GLN A 60 13.76 -9.17 11.14
C GLN A 60 13.75 -9.21 12.67
N CYS A 61 14.65 -10.00 13.25
CA CYS A 61 14.93 -9.98 14.68
C CYS A 61 15.37 -8.56 15.09
N GLN A 62 14.72 -7.99 16.09
CA GLN A 62 14.94 -6.60 16.52
C GLN A 62 16.27 -6.41 17.26
N ASP A 63 16.88 -7.51 17.74
CA ASP A 63 18.15 -7.48 18.46
C ASP A 63 19.35 -7.67 17.53
N CYS A 64 19.35 -8.71 16.70
CA CYS A 64 20.51 -9.05 15.85
C CYS A 64 20.31 -8.75 14.36
N GLY A 65 19.11 -8.34 13.93
CA GLY A 65 18.82 -8.03 12.53
C GLY A 65 18.68 -9.24 11.61
N ARG A 66 18.65 -10.47 12.15
CA ARG A 66 18.40 -11.69 11.35
C ARG A 66 17.09 -11.55 10.58
N HIS A 67 17.15 -11.67 9.26
CA HIS A 67 15.98 -11.67 8.39
C HIS A 67 15.07 -12.87 8.70
N ILE A 68 13.80 -12.58 8.99
CA ILE A 68 12.73 -13.56 9.17
C ILE A 68 12.08 -13.77 7.80
N LYS A 69 12.07 -15.01 7.31
CA LYS A 69 11.46 -15.31 6.00
C LYS A 69 9.95 -15.07 6.07
N ASP A 70 9.44 -14.20 5.20
CA ASP A 70 8.00 -14.00 5.03
C ASP A 70 7.41 -15.03 4.05
N THR A 71 7.58 -16.31 4.35
CA THR A 71 6.94 -17.42 3.62
C THR A 71 5.73 -17.90 4.40
N TYR A 72 4.55 -18.04 3.79
CA TYR A 72 3.38 -18.58 4.49
C TYR A 72 2.48 -19.47 3.62
N PRO A 73 1.84 -20.50 4.20
CA PRO A 73 1.97 -20.91 5.61
C PRO A 73 3.43 -21.24 5.92
N ALA A 74 3.88 -20.87 7.12
CA ALA A 74 5.18 -21.28 7.66
C ALA A 74 4.96 -22.46 8.61
N PRO A 75 4.26 -23.55 8.22
CA PRO A 75 4.01 -24.63 9.16
C PRO A 75 5.31 -25.33 9.61
N GLU A 76 6.44 -24.94 9.00
CA GLU A 76 7.77 -25.49 9.22
C GLU A 76 8.74 -24.52 9.93
N ASP A 77 8.34 -23.30 10.30
CA ASP A 77 9.20 -22.45 11.11
C ASP A 77 8.86 -22.64 12.60
N PRO A 78 9.59 -23.52 13.34
CA PRO A 78 9.29 -23.82 14.73
C PRO A 78 9.52 -22.62 15.65
N ASP A 79 10.19 -21.58 15.15
CA ASP A 79 10.53 -20.38 15.91
C ASP A 79 9.49 -19.26 15.74
N LEU A 80 8.50 -19.42 14.85
CA LEU A 80 7.46 -18.44 14.57
C LEU A 80 6.07 -18.93 15.02
N VAL A 81 5.45 -18.18 15.92
CA VAL A 81 4.06 -18.42 16.35
C VAL A 81 3.21 -17.16 16.21
N GLU A 82 1.90 -17.35 16.18
CA GLU A 82 0.90 -16.27 16.20
C GLU A 82 0.23 -16.20 17.57
N GLU A 83 0.12 -14.99 18.12
CA GLU A 83 -0.51 -14.69 19.40
C GLU A 83 -1.54 -13.57 19.27
N GLU A 84 -2.46 -13.50 20.24
CA GLU A 84 -3.35 -12.35 20.40
C GLU A 84 -2.56 -11.11 20.88
N PRO A 85 -2.94 -9.90 20.45
CA PRO A 85 -2.30 -8.67 20.92
C PRO A 85 -2.48 -8.47 22.43
N THR A 86 -1.42 -7.99 23.09
CA THR A 86 -1.52 -7.48 24.47
C THR A 86 -2.38 -6.22 24.53
N GLU A 87 -2.80 -5.80 25.73
CA GLU A 87 -3.58 -4.55 25.90
C GLU A 87 -2.85 -3.31 25.34
N GLU A 88 -1.52 -3.27 25.46
CA GLU A 88 -0.69 -2.20 24.92
C GLU A 88 -0.56 -2.24 23.39
N GLU A 89 -0.59 -3.44 22.80
CA GLU A 89 -0.49 -3.64 21.34
C GLU A 89 -1.82 -3.36 20.63
N ARG A 90 -2.96 -3.64 21.28
CA ARG A 90 -4.32 -3.55 20.69
C ARG A 90 -4.63 -2.26 19.93
N PRO A 91 -4.25 -1.06 20.40
CA PRO A 91 -4.51 0.18 19.66
C PRO A 91 -3.79 0.27 18.30
N PHE A 92 -2.71 -0.50 18.14
CA PHE A 92 -1.84 -0.45 16.98
C PHE A 92 -2.04 -1.62 16.03
N VAL A 93 -2.47 -2.80 16.52
CA VAL A 93 -2.62 -3.98 15.67
C VAL A 93 -3.84 -3.84 14.77
N ARG A 94 -3.60 -3.92 13.46
CA ARG A 94 -4.64 -3.94 12.44
C ARG A 94 -5.24 -5.35 12.34
N SER A 95 -6.56 -5.46 12.48
CA SER A 95 -7.31 -6.59 11.90
C SER A 95 -7.24 -6.48 10.39
N GLY A 96 -6.86 -7.56 9.72
CA GLY A 96 -6.39 -7.44 8.35
C GLY A 96 -6.86 -8.54 7.42
N TRP A 97 -6.60 -8.26 6.16
CA TRP A 97 -6.82 -9.15 5.02
C TRP A 97 -5.53 -9.84 4.57
N PHE A 98 -4.46 -9.75 5.37
CA PHE A 98 -3.23 -10.47 5.10
C PHE A 98 -3.53 -11.97 5.09
N ARG A 99 -3.59 -12.54 3.89
CA ARG A 99 -3.87 -13.96 3.64
C ARG A 99 -5.28 -14.38 4.13
N GLY A 100 -6.26 -13.50 3.95
CA GLY A 100 -7.69 -13.71 4.26
C GLY A 100 -8.20 -12.84 5.42
N PRO A 101 -9.52 -12.81 5.67
CA PRO A 101 -10.09 -12.07 6.79
C PRO A 101 -9.67 -12.70 8.11
N ARG A 102 -8.79 -12.03 8.86
CA ARG A 102 -8.29 -12.48 10.16
C ARG A 102 -8.47 -11.40 11.22
N GLY A 103 -8.58 -11.85 12.47
CA GLY A 103 -8.50 -10.96 13.63
C GLY A 103 -7.14 -10.26 13.71
N PRO A 104 -6.97 -9.31 14.66
CA PRO A 104 -5.67 -8.72 14.92
C PRO A 104 -4.71 -9.79 15.46
N VAL A 105 -3.54 -9.94 14.86
CA VAL A 105 -2.56 -10.98 15.22
C VAL A 105 -1.19 -10.35 15.42
N VAL A 106 -0.46 -10.86 16.41
CA VAL A 106 0.95 -10.57 16.64
C VAL A 106 1.77 -11.81 16.31
N PHE A 107 2.79 -11.61 15.48
CA PHE A 107 3.78 -12.62 15.17
C PHE A 107 4.89 -12.57 16.22
N VAL A 108 5.21 -13.72 16.80
CA VAL A 108 6.24 -13.87 17.83
C VAL A 108 7.30 -14.81 17.30
N TYR A 109 8.50 -14.29 17.14
CA TYR A 109 9.65 -15.02 16.61
C TYR A 109 10.75 -15.13 17.66
N ARG A 110 11.15 -16.36 17.96
CA ARG A 110 12.32 -16.64 18.77
C ARG A 110 13.55 -16.77 17.88
N CYS A 111 14.40 -15.77 17.86
CA CYS A 111 15.55 -15.79 16.97
C CYS A 111 16.53 -16.92 17.32
N PRO A 112 16.84 -17.84 16.39
CA PRO A 112 17.76 -18.95 16.66
C PRO A 112 19.22 -18.49 16.77
N ASP A 113 19.58 -17.32 16.22
CA ASP A 113 20.96 -16.82 16.27
C ASP A 113 21.30 -16.15 17.60
N CYS A 114 20.39 -15.39 18.19
CA CYS A 114 20.64 -14.63 19.42
C CYS A 114 19.76 -15.05 20.61
N GLY A 115 18.80 -15.95 20.41
CA GLY A 115 17.87 -16.42 21.42
C GLY A 115 16.79 -15.42 21.83
N GLN A 116 16.83 -14.18 21.33
CA GLN A 116 15.89 -13.12 21.68
C GLN A 116 14.53 -13.31 21.03
N THR A 117 13.48 -12.87 21.71
CA THR A 117 12.11 -12.91 21.21
C THR A 117 11.74 -11.56 20.61
N THR A 118 11.34 -11.59 19.34
CA THR A 118 10.86 -10.43 18.59
C THR A 118 9.37 -10.56 18.37
N ARG A 119 8.64 -9.48 18.62
CA ARG A 119 7.21 -9.36 18.33
C ARG A 119 7.00 -8.34 17.21
N TRP A 120 6.16 -8.67 16.23
CA TRP A 120 5.74 -7.71 15.21
C TRP A 120 4.32 -7.97 14.77
N PHE A 121 3.69 -6.96 14.20
CA PHE A 121 2.32 -7.00 13.74
C PHE A 121 2.10 -6.00 12.61
N ARG A 122 0.97 -6.14 11.93
CA ARG A 122 0.56 -5.22 10.85
C ARG A 122 -0.11 -4.01 11.48
N SER A 123 0.21 -2.81 11.03
CA SER A 123 -0.33 -1.57 11.61
C SER A 123 -0.43 -0.46 10.58
N LEU A 124 -1.47 0.36 10.72
CA LEU A 124 -1.57 1.66 10.04
C LEU A 124 -1.00 2.81 10.87
N HIS A 125 -0.64 2.53 12.14
CA HIS A 125 -0.25 3.58 13.05
C HIS A 125 1.13 4.10 12.67
N PRO A 126 1.29 5.42 12.42
CA PRO A 126 2.56 5.99 12.02
C PRO A 126 3.72 5.71 12.98
N GLU A 127 3.44 5.52 14.27
CA GLU A 127 4.48 5.16 15.25
C GLU A 127 5.08 3.76 15.03
N VAL A 128 4.28 2.86 14.47
CA VAL A 128 4.72 1.51 14.13
C VAL A 128 5.41 1.52 12.76
N THR A 129 4.81 2.16 11.77
CA THR A 129 5.33 2.18 10.39
C THR A 129 6.55 3.07 10.20
N LEU A 130 6.79 4.04 11.08
CA LEU A 130 7.99 4.88 11.09
C LEU A 130 9.04 4.43 12.11
N ASN A 131 8.84 3.29 12.79
CA ASN A 131 9.80 2.83 13.79
C ASN A 131 11.19 2.62 13.14
N PRO A 132 12.20 3.43 13.51
CA PRO A 132 13.52 3.39 12.87
C PRO A 132 14.31 2.13 13.26
N ARG A 133 13.84 1.37 14.26
CA ARG A 133 14.39 0.07 14.64
C ARG A 133 13.96 -1.07 13.71
N ARG A 134 13.35 -0.74 12.57
CA ARG A 134 13.11 -1.65 11.45
C ARG A 134 12.10 -2.74 11.80
N TRP A 135 10.94 -2.32 12.27
CA TRP A 135 9.75 -3.18 12.18
C TRP A 135 9.45 -3.47 10.70
N GLY A 136 9.05 -4.71 10.41
CA GLY A 136 8.78 -5.13 9.03
C GLY A 136 7.69 -4.27 8.38
N ARG A 137 7.96 -3.75 7.18
CA ARG A 137 7.03 -2.94 6.38
C ARG A 137 6.87 -3.60 5.02
N LEU A 138 5.70 -4.16 4.77
CA LEU A 138 5.37 -4.74 3.46
C LEU A 138 4.68 -3.68 2.58
N CYS A 139 4.20 -4.09 1.41
CA CYS A 139 3.57 -3.21 0.42
C CYS A 139 2.46 -2.33 1.03
N GLY A 140 1.55 -2.90 1.81
CA GLY A 140 0.43 -2.15 2.42
C GLY A 140 0.89 -0.95 3.27
N GLU A 141 1.71 -1.18 4.30
CA GLU A 141 2.17 -0.10 5.18
C GLU A 141 3.05 0.93 4.47
N GLN A 142 3.76 0.52 3.43
CA GLN A 142 4.51 1.46 2.60
C GLN A 142 3.58 2.39 1.84
N GLU A 143 2.55 1.85 1.18
CA GLU A 143 1.60 2.68 0.45
C GLU A 143 0.77 3.56 1.39
N ASP A 144 0.43 3.08 2.59
CA ASP A 144 -0.21 3.89 3.62
C ASP A 144 0.69 5.06 4.08
N LEU A 145 1.98 4.78 4.34
CA LEU A 145 2.94 5.82 4.71
C LEU A 145 3.17 6.82 3.58
N LYS A 146 3.29 6.34 2.33
CA LYS A 146 3.37 7.16 1.12
C LYS A 146 2.15 8.07 1.00
N ALA A 147 0.94 7.55 1.15
CA ALA A 147 -0.29 8.34 1.12
C ALA A 147 -0.30 9.47 2.17
N TRP A 148 0.20 9.19 3.37
CA TRP A 148 0.37 10.20 4.41
C TRP A 148 1.40 11.28 4.02
N LEU A 149 2.56 10.86 3.49
CA LEU A 149 3.64 11.77 3.11
C LEU A 149 3.28 12.67 1.92
N ALA A 150 2.47 12.18 0.98
CA ALA A 150 2.01 12.94 -0.18
C ALA A 150 1.38 14.27 0.22
N ARG A 151 0.48 14.24 1.22
CA ARG A 151 -0.15 15.43 1.77
C ARG A 151 0.87 16.40 2.36
N TYR A 152 1.84 15.90 3.12
CA TYR A 152 2.90 16.74 3.69
C TYR A 152 3.79 17.40 2.62
N LEU A 153 3.98 16.71 1.49
CA LEU A 153 4.83 17.14 0.38
C LEU A 153 4.06 17.97 -0.67
N GLY A 154 2.73 18.11 -0.54
CA GLY A 154 1.90 18.81 -1.53
C GLY A 154 1.81 18.06 -2.86
N VAL A 155 1.98 16.74 -2.84
CA VAL A 155 1.88 15.87 -4.02
C VAL A 155 0.50 15.23 -4.04
N ARG A 156 -0.18 15.30 -5.19
CA ARG A 156 -1.44 14.58 -5.40
C ARG A 156 -1.11 13.11 -5.70
N LEU A 157 -1.55 12.23 -4.81
CA LEU A 157 -1.35 10.79 -4.90
C LEU A 157 -2.70 10.09 -4.97
N ARG A 158 -2.71 8.90 -5.58
CA ARG A 158 -3.76 7.92 -5.40
C ARG A 158 -3.17 6.53 -5.24
N VAL A 159 -3.85 5.68 -4.49
CA VAL A 159 -3.50 4.28 -4.29
C VAL A 159 -4.32 3.44 -5.26
N CYS A 160 -3.66 2.60 -6.04
CA CYS A 160 -4.29 1.60 -6.88
C CYS A 160 -4.36 0.26 -6.15
N CYS A 161 -5.58 -0.26 -6.07
CA CYS A 161 -5.94 -1.48 -5.38
C CYS A 161 -6.53 -2.47 -6.39
N PRO A 162 -5.75 -3.43 -6.89
CA PRO A 162 -6.29 -4.58 -7.61
C PRO A 162 -7.14 -5.43 -6.65
N LEU A 163 -8.44 -5.52 -6.91
CA LEU A 163 -9.33 -6.37 -6.13
C LEU A 163 -8.96 -7.84 -6.34
N ASP A 164 -9.03 -8.58 -5.23
CA ASP A 164 -8.74 -10.02 -5.15
C ASP A 164 -7.27 -10.38 -5.44
N TRP A 165 -6.37 -9.42 -5.22
CA TRP A 165 -4.93 -9.55 -5.34
C TRP A 165 -4.20 -8.91 -4.16
N ASP A 166 -3.15 -9.55 -3.67
CA ASP A 166 -2.39 -9.14 -2.47
C ASP A 166 -1.28 -8.14 -2.83
N HIS A 167 -1.67 -7.05 -3.49
CA HIS A 167 -0.75 -5.98 -3.86
C HIS A 167 -1.47 -4.64 -3.97
N VAL A 168 -0.73 -3.56 -3.76
CA VAL A 168 -1.17 -2.18 -3.93
C VAL A 168 0.02 -1.36 -4.38
N TRP A 169 -0.24 -0.24 -5.05
CA TRP A 169 0.80 0.71 -5.46
C TRP A 169 0.23 2.12 -5.56
N THR A 170 1.09 3.11 -5.84
CA THR A 170 0.64 4.51 -5.98
C THR A 170 0.83 5.07 -7.39
N GLU A 171 -0.01 6.05 -7.71
CA GLU A 171 0.16 6.93 -8.86
C GLU A 171 0.23 8.38 -8.43
N VAL A 172 1.04 9.16 -9.14
CA VAL A 172 1.25 10.60 -8.90
C VAL A 172 0.64 11.39 -10.03
N TRP A 173 -0.04 12.48 -9.70
CA TRP A 173 -0.49 13.45 -10.71
C TRP A 173 0.69 14.32 -11.17
N ASP A 174 1.01 14.29 -12.46
CA ASP A 174 2.08 15.12 -13.02
C ASP A 174 1.62 16.52 -13.49
N GLY A 175 0.33 16.82 -13.35
CA GLY A 175 -0.32 18.02 -13.90
C GLY A 175 -1.25 17.72 -15.07
N ILE A 176 -1.06 16.59 -15.75
CA ILE A 176 -1.76 16.19 -16.98
C ILE A 176 -2.40 14.80 -16.84
N ALA A 177 -1.69 13.85 -16.23
CA ALA A 177 -2.13 12.47 -16.09
C ALA A 177 -1.58 11.82 -14.81
N TRP A 178 -2.28 10.79 -14.36
CA TRP A 178 -1.79 9.91 -13.29
C TRP A 178 -0.67 9.01 -13.81
N LYS A 179 0.48 9.06 -13.13
CA LYS A 179 1.70 8.30 -13.45
C LYS A 179 1.96 7.22 -12.41
N PRO A 180 1.88 5.93 -12.76
CA PRO A 180 2.44 4.87 -11.92
C PRO A 180 3.96 4.96 -12.00
N LEU A 181 4.64 4.92 -10.85
CA LEU A 181 6.10 5.01 -10.80
C LEU A 181 6.77 3.65 -10.56
N ASP A 182 6.05 2.68 -9.96
CA ASP A 182 6.53 1.31 -9.84
C ASP A 182 6.48 0.58 -11.20
N PRO A 183 7.65 0.15 -11.74
CA PRO A 183 7.73 -0.57 -13.01
C PRO A 183 6.98 -1.92 -13.01
N ASN A 184 6.81 -2.56 -11.86
CA ASN A 184 6.05 -3.80 -11.74
C ASN A 184 4.55 -3.58 -12.02
N CYS A 185 4.06 -2.37 -11.74
CA CYS A 185 2.66 -2.00 -11.96
C CYS A 185 2.35 -1.73 -13.43
N LEU A 186 3.33 -1.24 -14.20
CA LEU A 186 3.18 -1.04 -15.64
C LEU A 186 2.95 -2.36 -16.39
N ASN A 187 3.57 -3.45 -15.91
CA ASN A 187 3.43 -4.79 -16.47
C ASN A 187 2.38 -5.64 -15.72
N PHE A 188 1.57 -5.04 -14.85
CA PHE A 188 0.70 -5.78 -13.93
C PHE A 188 -0.25 -6.74 -14.64
N ALA A 189 -0.88 -6.32 -15.74
CA ALA A 189 -1.77 -7.19 -16.51
C ALA A 189 -1.06 -8.39 -17.14
N ARG A 190 0.24 -8.25 -17.48
CA ARG A 190 1.02 -9.38 -18.00
C ARG A 190 1.03 -10.49 -16.98
N ARG A 191 1.13 -10.19 -15.68
CA ARG A 191 1.25 -11.20 -14.60
C ARG A 191 0.10 -12.20 -14.52
N LEU A 192 -1.03 -11.95 -15.18
CA LEU A 192 -2.13 -12.93 -15.32
C LEU A 192 -1.68 -14.28 -15.95
N HIS A 193 -0.53 -14.32 -16.64
CA HIS A 193 0.04 -15.59 -17.16
C HIS A 193 0.88 -16.37 -16.16
N GLU A 194 1.21 -15.81 -14.99
CA GLU A 194 2.12 -16.43 -14.01
C GLU A 194 1.51 -17.66 -13.31
N GLY A 195 0.19 -17.89 -13.48
CA GLY A 195 -0.50 -19.03 -12.88
C GLY A 195 -0.73 -18.92 -11.37
N ILE A 196 -0.52 -17.73 -10.79
CA ILE A 196 -0.66 -17.46 -9.35
C ILE A 196 -2.08 -17.00 -8.96
N GLY A 197 -3.06 -17.12 -9.87
CA GLY A 197 -4.40 -16.57 -9.72
C GLY A 197 -4.60 -15.28 -10.51
N SER A 198 -5.82 -14.77 -10.50
CA SER A 198 -6.24 -13.54 -11.19
C SER A 198 -6.59 -12.41 -10.20
N TRP A 199 -6.74 -11.21 -10.72
CA TRP A 199 -7.39 -10.07 -10.06
C TRP A 199 -8.69 -9.77 -10.81
N THR A 200 -9.65 -9.11 -10.16
CA THR A 200 -10.98 -8.90 -10.77
C THR A 200 -11.18 -7.48 -11.28
N ARG A 201 -10.61 -6.48 -10.62
CA ARG A 201 -10.67 -5.06 -11.00
C ARG A 201 -9.45 -4.34 -10.48
N VAL A 202 -9.14 -3.15 -11.01
CA VAL A 202 -8.20 -2.22 -10.38
C VAL A 202 -8.95 -0.95 -10.04
N LEU A 203 -8.99 -0.61 -8.75
CA LEU A 203 -9.58 0.63 -8.27
C LEU A 203 -8.47 1.62 -7.95
N ALA A 204 -8.51 2.82 -8.52
CA ALA A 204 -7.68 3.92 -8.07
C ALA A 204 -8.46 4.73 -7.03
N ILE A 205 -7.84 5.01 -5.89
CA ILE A 205 -8.45 5.66 -4.73
C ILE A 205 -7.58 6.85 -4.35
N GLY A 206 -8.15 8.05 -4.42
CA GLY A 206 -7.46 9.28 -4.03
C GLY A 206 -7.00 9.27 -2.57
N THR A 207 -5.87 9.91 -2.31
CA THR A 207 -5.42 10.21 -0.93
C THR A 207 -6.01 11.54 -0.45
N PRO A 208 -6.02 11.84 0.85
CA PRO A 208 -6.48 13.15 1.32
C PRO A 208 -5.80 14.31 0.60
N GLY A 209 -6.58 15.27 0.08
CA GLY A 209 -6.06 16.41 -0.69
C GLY A 209 -5.69 16.08 -2.15
N SER A 210 -6.00 14.88 -2.62
CA SER A 210 -5.96 14.55 -4.05
C SER A 210 -7.25 14.96 -4.79
N GLY A 211 -8.31 15.32 -4.04
CA GLY A 211 -9.59 15.84 -4.54
C GLY A 211 -9.54 17.29 -5.08
N LYS A 212 -10.68 17.75 -5.60
CA LYS A 212 -10.81 18.94 -6.46
C LYS A 212 -10.48 20.27 -5.76
N ASP A 213 -9.32 20.86 -6.09
CA ASP A 213 -9.04 22.31 -5.91
C ASP A 213 -9.09 23.11 -7.24
N ALA A 214 -9.38 22.46 -8.36
CA ALA A 214 -9.63 23.15 -9.62
C ALA A 214 -10.71 22.42 -10.43
N ALA A 215 -11.62 23.20 -11.03
CA ALA A 215 -12.47 22.72 -12.11
C ALA A 215 -11.58 22.02 -13.15
N ASP A 216 -11.81 20.73 -13.38
CA ASP A 216 -11.10 19.84 -14.34
C ASP A 216 -9.69 19.29 -14.02
N ALA A 217 -9.20 19.35 -12.78
CA ALA A 217 -7.91 18.71 -12.47
C ALA A 217 -8.06 17.22 -12.05
N GLY A 218 -8.28 16.31 -13.00
CA GLY A 218 -8.09 14.85 -12.87
C GLY A 218 -8.74 14.19 -11.64
N GLU A 219 -9.92 13.59 -11.80
CA GLU A 219 -10.60 12.86 -10.72
C GLU A 219 -9.68 11.76 -10.16
N ALA A 220 -9.46 11.77 -8.85
CA ALA A 220 -8.47 10.90 -8.22
C ALA A 220 -8.98 9.47 -8.08
N SER A 221 -10.25 9.30 -7.71
CA SER A 221 -10.84 7.99 -7.49
C SER A 221 -11.66 7.52 -8.69
N GLU A 222 -11.35 6.34 -9.23
CA GLU A 222 -12.04 5.74 -10.38
C GLU A 222 -11.70 4.25 -10.57
N GLU A 223 -12.50 3.54 -11.35
CA GLU A 223 -12.16 2.21 -11.87
C GLU A 223 -11.15 2.36 -13.03
N VAL A 224 -10.00 1.69 -12.94
CA VAL A 224 -8.86 1.87 -13.88
C VAL A 224 -8.40 0.56 -14.54
N THR A 225 -9.23 -0.49 -14.55
CA THR A 225 -8.85 -1.81 -15.09
C THR A 225 -8.35 -1.71 -16.53
N GLU A 226 -9.11 -1.05 -17.40
CA GLU A 226 -8.76 -0.90 -18.82
C GLU A 226 -7.51 -0.03 -19.03
N ALA A 227 -7.24 0.93 -18.14
CA ALA A 227 -6.02 1.72 -18.19
C ALA A 227 -4.77 0.85 -17.94
N TYR A 228 -4.86 -0.13 -17.04
CA TYR A 228 -3.75 -1.08 -16.81
C TYR A 228 -3.57 -2.08 -17.94
N PHE A 229 -4.65 -2.50 -18.61
CA PHE A 229 -4.52 -3.28 -19.84
C PHE A 229 -3.81 -2.48 -20.95
N ALA A 230 -4.19 -1.22 -21.14
CA ALA A 230 -3.57 -0.36 -22.13
C ALA A 230 -2.08 -0.11 -21.83
N ARG A 231 -1.73 0.16 -20.57
CA ARG A 231 -0.34 0.41 -20.13
C ARG A 231 0.57 -0.80 -20.31
N ALA A 232 0.06 -2.01 -20.10
CA ALA A 232 0.83 -3.23 -20.31
C ALA A 232 1.23 -3.46 -21.78
N GLY A 233 0.60 -2.74 -22.73
CA GLY A 233 0.98 -2.75 -24.14
C GLY A 233 0.87 -4.13 -24.79
N GLY A 234 -0.13 -4.92 -24.40
CA GLY A 234 -0.39 -6.23 -25.00
C GLY A 234 -0.90 -6.15 -26.43
N SER A 235 -0.60 -7.17 -27.22
CA SER A 235 -1.25 -7.41 -28.52
C SER A 235 -2.78 -7.55 -28.36
N PRO A 236 -3.58 -7.35 -29.41
CA PRO A 236 -5.03 -7.52 -29.34
C PRO A 236 -5.47 -8.90 -28.84
N GLU A 237 -4.68 -9.94 -29.08
CA GLU A 237 -4.94 -11.29 -28.58
C GLU A 237 -4.64 -11.41 -27.08
N GLU A 238 -3.48 -10.93 -26.62
CA GLU A 238 -3.16 -10.86 -25.19
C GLU A 238 -4.23 -10.10 -24.41
N LEU A 239 -4.67 -8.95 -24.92
CA LEU A 239 -5.71 -8.14 -24.28
C LEU A 239 -7.05 -8.90 -24.18
N ARG A 240 -7.44 -9.67 -25.22
CA ARG A 240 -8.63 -10.52 -25.15
C ARG A 240 -8.49 -11.62 -24.10
N ASN A 241 -7.32 -12.26 -24.04
CA ASN A 241 -7.06 -13.32 -23.08
C ASN A 241 -7.05 -12.79 -21.65
N TRP A 242 -6.41 -11.64 -21.39
CA TRP A 242 -6.40 -11.01 -20.07
C TRP A 242 -7.81 -10.64 -19.59
N ARG A 243 -8.62 -10.01 -20.46
CA ARG A 243 -10.03 -9.72 -20.14
C ARG A 243 -10.82 -10.99 -19.83
N ALA A 244 -10.66 -12.04 -20.65
CA ALA A 244 -11.33 -13.32 -20.41
C ALA A 244 -10.93 -13.95 -19.06
N THR A 245 -9.65 -13.89 -18.68
CA THR A 245 -9.18 -14.36 -17.37
C THR A 245 -9.78 -13.56 -16.21
N VAL A 246 -9.83 -12.23 -16.34
CA VAL A 246 -10.44 -11.35 -15.33
C VAL A 246 -11.95 -11.58 -15.24
N ASP A 247 -12.66 -11.73 -16.36
CA ASP A 247 -14.10 -11.99 -16.39
C ASP A 247 -14.46 -13.38 -15.84
N ALA A 248 -13.64 -14.40 -16.12
CA ALA A 248 -13.78 -15.71 -15.50
C ALA A 248 -13.62 -15.63 -13.98
N ALA A 249 -12.67 -14.83 -13.50
CA ALA A 249 -12.44 -14.63 -12.07
C ALA A 249 -13.58 -13.85 -11.38
N ARG A 250 -14.18 -12.88 -12.07
CA ARG A 250 -15.40 -12.20 -11.58
C ARG A 250 -16.57 -13.19 -11.47
N ALA A 251 -16.71 -14.10 -12.43
CA ALA A 251 -17.80 -15.07 -12.46
C ALA A 251 -17.64 -16.21 -11.42
N ASP A 252 -16.45 -16.37 -10.83
CA ASP A 252 -16.14 -17.41 -9.86
C ASP A 252 -16.70 -17.09 -8.47
N ALA A 253 -17.80 -17.76 -8.11
CA ALA A 253 -18.45 -17.65 -6.81
C ALA A 253 -17.67 -18.30 -5.65
N SER A 254 -16.56 -19.00 -5.93
CA SER A 254 -15.70 -19.63 -4.91
C SER A 254 -14.46 -18.79 -4.59
N GLY A 255 -14.06 -17.88 -5.48
CA GLY A 255 -12.83 -17.09 -5.37
C GLY A 255 -11.56 -17.89 -5.64
N ALA A 256 -11.65 -19.19 -5.95
CA ALA A 256 -10.49 -20.04 -6.18
C ALA A 256 -9.61 -19.61 -7.38
N SER A 257 -10.19 -18.88 -8.32
CA SER A 257 -9.51 -18.30 -9.48
C SER A 257 -8.75 -17.00 -9.18
N THR A 258 -8.96 -16.38 -8.02
CA THR A 258 -8.28 -15.14 -7.63
C THR A 258 -7.03 -15.43 -6.80
N GLN A 259 -6.02 -14.55 -6.87
CA GLN A 259 -4.78 -14.75 -6.11
C GLN A 259 -5.04 -14.74 -4.61
N SER A 260 -5.86 -13.80 -4.13
CA SER A 260 -6.18 -13.67 -2.70
C SER A 260 -7.25 -14.64 -2.21
N ARG A 261 -7.85 -15.45 -3.11
CA ARG A 261 -8.96 -16.38 -2.82
C ARG A 261 -10.19 -15.69 -2.26
N THR A 262 -10.50 -14.52 -2.81
CA THR A 262 -11.57 -13.64 -2.32
C THR A 262 -12.58 -13.34 -3.41
N LEU A 263 -13.73 -12.80 -3.00
CA LEU A 263 -14.93 -12.66 -3.83
C LEU A 263 -15.30 -11.20 -4.12
N CYS A 264 -14.40 -10.24 -3.94
CA CYS A 264 -14.72 -8.82 -4.04
C CYS A 264 -15.29 -8.49 -5.43
N GLY A 265 -14.62 -8.95 -6.50
CA GLY A 265 -15.10 -8.77 -7.87
C GLY A 265 -16.42 -9.49 -8.15
N HIS A 266 -16.58 -10.72 -7.65
CA HIS A 266 -17.80 -11.50 -7.82
C HIS A 266 -19.02 -10.82 -7.18
N VAL A 267 -18.86 -10.32 -5.96
CA VAL A 267 -19.92 -9.59 -5.24
C VAL A 267 -20.36 -8.36 -6.03
N LEU A 268 -19.40 -7.58 -6.56
CA LEU A 268 -19.73 -6.40 -7.40
C LEU A 268 -20.44 -6.81 -8.70
N GLN A 269 -20.03 -7.92 -9.33
CA GLN A 269 -20.67 -8.43 -10.54
C GLN A 269 -22.13 -8.86 -10.27
N VAL A 270 -22.37 -9.63 -9.21
CA VAL A 270 -23.73 -10.07 -8.83
C VAL A 270 -24.60 -8.90 -8.42
N ALA A 271 -24.04 -7.90 -7.74
CA ALA A 271 -24.71 -6.63 -7.42
C ALA A 271 -24.98 -5.74 -8.64
N ARG A 272 -24.46 -6.11 -9.83
CA ARG A 272 -24.58 -5.36 -11.09
C ARG A 272 -24.00 -3.94 -10.98
N PHE A 273 -22.89 -3.81 -10.29
CA PHE A 273 -22.11 -2.58 -10.28
C PHE A 273 -21.20 -2.56 -11.52
N ASP A 274 -21.58 -1.73 -12.49
CA ASP A 274 -20.74 -1.44 -13.65
C ASP A 274 -19.64 -0.42 -13.29
N ASP A 275 -18.69 -0.25 -14.21
CA ASP A 275 -17.48 0.55 -13.97
C ASP A 275 -17.83 2.02 -13.72
N LEU A 276 -18.89 2.52 -14.37
CA LEU A 276 -19.39 3.88 -14.18
C LEU A 276 -19.95 4.06 -12.77
N ARG A 277 -20.80 3.14 -12.31
CA ARG A 277 -21.37 3.19 -10.96
C ARG A 277 -20.28 3.07 -9.90
N ILE A 278 -19.35 2.12 -10.05
CA ILE A 278 -18.20 1.98 -9.12
C ILE A 278 -17.43 3.29 -9.05
N THR A 279 -17.13 3.90 -10.19
CA THR A 279 -16.41 5.17 -10.26
C THR A 279 -17.17 6.30 -9.56
N GLN A 280 -18.50 6.39 -9.74
CA GLN A 280 -19.33 7.38 -9.05
C GLN A 280 -19.30 7.20 -7.53
N GLU A 281 -19.43 5.96 -7.04
CA GLU A 281 -19.38 5.65 -5.60
C GLU A 281 -18.01 5.99 -5.01
N LEU A 282 -16.92 5.63 -5.69
CA LEU A 282 -15.55 5.95 -5.28
C LEU A 282 -15.32 7.47 -5.20
N ARG A 283 -15.86 8.24 -6.15
CA ARG A 283 -15.75 9.70 -6.15
C ARG A 283 -16.61 10.35 -5.07
N SER A 284 -17.80 9.81 -4.81
CA SER A 284 -18.63 10.27 -3.70
C SER A 284 -17.91 10.05 -2.37
N ALA A 285 -17.39 8.83 -2.15
CA ALA A 285 -16.63 8.50 -0.94
C ALA A 285 -15.39 9.39 -0.78
N GLN A 286 -14.67 9.68 -1.86
CA GLN A 286 -13.54 10.61 -1.84
C GLN A 286 -13.97 12.02 -1.44
N ALA A 287 -15.05 12.53 -2.02
CA ALA A 287 -15.57 13.86 -1.72
C ALA A 287 -16.01 13.97 -0.25
N ASP A 288 -16.70 12.95 0.29
CA ASP A 288 -17.08 12.91 1.69
C ASP A 288 -15.86 12.88 2.62
N PHE A 289 -14.84 12.08 2.26
CA PHE A 289 -13.59 11.99 3.01
C PHE A 289 -12.80 13.31 3.00
N ASP A 290 -12.70 13.99 1.85
CA ASP A 290 -12.04 15.30 1.73
C ASP A 290 -12.77 16.39 2.54
N LEU A 291 -14.08 16.26 2.72
CA LEU A 291 -14.88 17.12 3.60
C LEU A 291 -14.74 16.77 5.09
N GLY A 292 -14.00 15.71 5.42
CA GLY A 292 -13.81 15.24 6.79
C GLY A 292 -15.03 14.57 7.41
N ARG A 293 -15.97 14.08 6.59
CA ARG A 293 -17.12 13.29 7.06
C ARG A 293 -16.65 11.91 7.51
N GLU A 294 -17.14 11.44 8.65
CA GLU A 294 -16.77 10.12 9.13
C GLU A 294 -17.55 9.01 8.40
N LEU A 295 -16.91 7.86 8.19
CA LEU A 295 -17.53 6.67 7.58
C LEU A 295 -18.80 6.20 8.31
N CYS A 296 -18.93 6.49 9.60
CA CYS A 296 -20.12 6.18 10.41
C CYS A 296 -21.33 7.05 10.05
N GLU A 297 -21.10 8.25 9.52
CA GLU A 297 -22.13 9.21 9.09
C GLU A 297 -22.69 8.85 7.71
N LEU A 298 -21.92 8.12 6.89
CA LEU A 298 -22.28 7.69 5.53
C LEU A 298 -23.25 6.49 5.49
N ARG A 299 -23.47 5.80 6.63
CA ARG A 299 -24.38 4.64 6.71
C ARG A 299 -25.86 5.01 6.84
N GLN A 300 -26.19 6.30 6.91
CA GLN A 300 -27.55 6.80 7.17
C GLN A 300 -28.25 7.40 5.94
N SER A 301 -27.61 7.39 4.76
CA SER A 301 -28.18 7.89 3.49
C SER A 301 -28.63 6.77 2.57
#